data_AF-A0A1A8RPZ0-F1
#
_entry.id   AF-A0A1A8RPZ0-F1
#
_cell.length_a   1.000
_cell.length_b   1.000
_cell.length_c   1.000
_cell.angle_alpha   90.00
_cell.angle_beta   90.00
_cell.angle_gamma   90.00
#
_symmetry.space_group_name_H-M   'P 1'
#
loop_
_entity.id
_entity.type
_entity.pdbx_description
1 polymer ?
#
loop_
_entity_poly.entity_id
_entity_poly.type
_entity_poly.pdbx_seq_one_letter_code
_entity_poly.pdbx_strand_id
1 'polypeptide(L)'
;MEQQNPKLPIPRLPSTSQKTFKKFKSPSSKVAVRRLRQLSRIYIGDCFKRWRDFRDLHGLKTDEELAKYLLDRDPNHDRQPTFDKQGLPRRYKLRPEDPRRYGLLSGVPAPSTEELLQHLRTRCDGKTLPQT
;
A
#
# COMPACT_ATOMS: atom_id res chain seq x y z
N MET A 1 -56.05 -0.01 31.84
CA MET A 1 -55.49 1.23 32.42
C MET A 1 -54.24 1.58 31.63
N GLU A 2 -54.38 2.32 30.52
CA GLU A 2 -53.21 2.83 29.79
C GLU A 2 -52.94 4.27 30.25
N GLN A 3 -51.83 4.46 30.96
CA GLN A 3 -51.33 5.77 31.33
C GLN A 3 -50.71 6.42 30.09
N GLN A 4 -51.44 7.35 29.47
CA GLN A 4 -50.84 8.29 28.54
C GLN A 4 -49.98 9.29 29.33
N ASN A 5 -48.67 9.17 29.19
CA ASN A 5 -47.70 10.10 29.76
C ASN A 5 -47.73 11.41 28.94
N PRO A 6 -48.08 12.58 29.50
CA PRO A 6 -48.11 13.82 28.73
C PRO A 6 -46.67 14.27 28.44
N LYS A 7 -46.29 14.29 27.15
CA LYS A 7 -44.99 14.81 26.70
C LYS A 7 -44.86 16.28 27.11
N LEU A 8 -43.85 16.55 27.95
CA LEU A 8 -43.50 17.92 28.35
C LEU A 8 -43.10 18.76 27.12
N PRO A 9 -43.44 20.05 27.07
CA PRO A 9 -43.07 20.92 25.96
C PRO A 9 -41.56 21.10 25.92
N ILE A 10 -40.93 20.60 24.85
CA ILE A 10 -39.49 20.74 24.63
C ILE A 10 -39.18 22.23 24.37
N PRO A 11 -38.29 22.87 25.14
CA PRO A 11 -37.89 24.25 24.90
C PRO A 11 -37.20 24.38 23.53
N ARG A 12 -37.54 25.43 22.77
CA ARG A 12 -36.96 25.68 21.46
C ARG A 12 -35.49 26.09 21.63
N LEU A 13 -34.58 25.23 21.19
CA LEU A 13 -33.17 25.58 21.05
C LEU A 13 -33.01 26.63 19.92
N PRO A 14 -32.05 27.56 20.03
CA PRO A 14 -31.76 28.50 18.95
C PRO A 14 -31.41 27.74 17.67
N SER A 15 -32.07 28.09 16.56
CA SER A 15 -31.86 27.48 15.25
C SER A 15 -30.43 27.74 14.78
N THR A 16 -29.56 26.75 14.91
CA THR A 16 -28.17 26.80 14.41
C THR A 16 -28.08 26.56 12.88
N SER A 17 -29.19 26.59 12.15
CA SER A 17 -29.16 26.47 10.69
C SER A 17 -28.89 27.82 10.02
N GLN A 18 -27.69 28.38 10.21
CA GLN A 18 -27.18 29.30 9.20
C GLN A 18 -26.87 28.47 7.95
N LYS A 19 -27.76 28.51 6.96
CA LYS A 19 -27.46 28.02 5.61
C LYS A 19 -26.28 28.83 5.11
N THR A 20 -25.07 28.28 5.23
CA THR A 20 -23.90 28.84 4.59
C THR A 20 -24.15 28.73 3.08
N PHE A 21 -24.39 29.86 2.42
CA PHE A 21 -24.42 29.90 0.97
C PHE A 21 -23.10 29.30 0.47
N LYS A 22 -23.17 28.15 -0.21
CA LYS A 22 -21.99 27.48 -0.76
C LYS A 22 -21.32 28.46 -1.72
N LYS A 23 -20.19 29.06 -1.30
CA LYS A 23 -19.42 29.99 -2.15
C LYS A 23 -19.17 29.32 -3.50
N PHE A 24 -19.67 29.93 -4.57
CA PHE A 24 -19.53 29.39 -5.91
C PHE A 24 -18.04 29.43 -6.28
N LYS A 25 -17.43 28.24 -6.34
CA LYS A 25 -16.03 28.08 -6.73
C LYS A 25 -15.91 28.38 -8.22
N SER A 26 -15.03 29.32 -8.56
CA SER A 26 -14.70 29.66 -9.95
C SER A 26 -14.31 28.41 -10.75
N PRO A 27 -14.53 28.37 -12.07
CA PRO A 27 -14.16 27.22 -12.91
C PRO A 27 -12.70 26.79 -12.71
N SER A 28 -11.78 27.75 -12.59
CA SER A 28 -10.35 27.52 -12.30
C SER A 28 -10.13 26.80 -10.96
N SER A 29 -10.81 27.24 -9.88
CA SER A 29 -10.68 26.57 -8.57
C SER A 29 -11.34 25.19 -8.55
N LYS A 30 -12.41 24.95 -9.32
CA LYS A 30 -12.99 23.62 -9.50
C LYS A 30 -12.03 22.67 -10.23
N VAL A 31 -11.35 23.14 -11.28
CA VAL A 31 -10.34 22.35 -12.01
C VAL A 31 -9.13 22.06 -11.12
N ALA A 32 -8.63 23.03 -10.36
CA ALA A 32 -7.54 22.82 -9.41
C ALA A 32 -7.90 21.78 -8.34
N VAL A 33 -9.12 21.86 -7.76
CA VAL A 33 -9.61 20.85 -6.80
C VAL A 33 -9.78 19.48 -7.47
N ARG A 34 -10.25 19.42 -8.72
CA ARG A 34 -10.38 18.17 -9.46
C ARG A 34 -9.02 17.53 -9.75
N ARG A 35 -8.02 18.33 -10.16
CA ARG A 35 -6.64 17.89 -10.36
C ARG A 35 -6.03 17.39 -9.06
N LEU A 36 -6.16 18.14 -7.97
CA LEU A 36 -5.67 17.73 -6.65
C LEU A 36 -6.28 16.40 -6.21
N ARG A 37 -7.60 16.22 -6.43
CA ARG A 37 -8.28 14.95 -6.16
C ARG A 37 -7.82 13.83 -7.08
N GLN A 38 -7.57 14.10 -8.36
CA GLN A 38 -7.06 13.09 -9.29
C GLN A 38 -5.64 12.65 -8.94
N LEU A 39 -4.80 13.56 -8.47
CA LEU A 39 -3.45 13.26 -8.00
C LEU A 39 -3.46 12.33 -6.78
N SER A 40 -4.45 12.45 -5.90
CA SER A 40 -4.58 11.58 -4.72
C SER A 40 -5.54 10.40 -4.92
N ARG A 41 -6.22 10.29 -6.06
CA ARG A 41 -7.20 9.23 -6.31
C ARG A 41 -6.50 7.95 -6.72
N ILE A 42 -6.38 7.02 -5.79
CA ILE A 42 -5.91 5.67 -6.06
C ILE A 42 -7.06 4.88 -6.69
N TYR A 43 -6.88 4.44 -7.94
CA TYR A 43 -7.82 3.53 -8.59
C TYR A 43 -7.49 2.10 -8.19
N ILE A 44 -8.31 1.52 -7.32
CA ILE A 44 -8.12 0.14 -6.83
C ILE A 44 -8.59 -0.88 -7.88
N GLY A 45 -9.49 -0.48 -8.79
CA GLY A 45 -9.93 -1.27 -9.94
C GLY A 45 -10.49 -2.65 -9.56
N ASP A 46 -10.14 -3.65 -10.36
CA ASP A 46 -10.59 -5.04 -10.21
C ASP A 46 -10.14 -5.68 -8.90
N CYS A 47 -9.07 -5.16 -8.28
CA CYS A 47 -8.61 -5.65 -6.98
C CYS A 47 -9.69 -5.46 -5.89
N PHE A 48 -10.42 -4.35 -5.93
CA PHE A 48 -11.51 -4.12 -4.96
C PHE A 48 -12.71 -5.04 -5.21
N LYS A 49 -12.97 -5.39 -6.47
CA LYS A 49 -14.01 -6.35 -6.81
C LYS A 49 -13.64 -7.75 -6.30
N ARG A 50 -12.41 -8.19 -6.60
CA ARG A 50 -11.87 -9.46 -6.09
C ARG A 50 -11.87 -9.54 -4.56
N TRP A 51 -11.54 -8.44 -3.87
CA TRP A 51 -11.60 -8.36 -2.41
C TRP A 51 -13.01 -8.63 -1.87
N ARG A 52 -14.04 -8.03 -2.47
CA ARG A 52 -15.44 -8.25 -2.08
C ARG A 52 -15.93 -9.65 -2.44
N ASP A 53 -15.66 -10.10 -3.67
CA ASP A 53 -16.05 -11.44 -4.12
C ASP A 53 -15.45 -12.53 -3.20
N PHE A 54 -14.18 -12.34 -2.80
CA PHE A 54 -13.51 -13.24 -1.85
C PHE A 54 -14.14 -13.19 -0.45
N ARG A 55 -14.50 -12.00 0.04
CA ARG A 55 -15.21 -11.83 1.32
C ARG A 55 -16.53 -12.60 1.33
N ASP A 56 -17.31 -12.46 0.25
CA ASP A 56 -18.63 -13.06 0.10
C ASP A 56 -18.54 -14.59 -0.03
N LEU A 57 -17.54 -15.10 -0.76
CA LEU A 57 -17.26 -16.55 -0.88
C LEU A 57 -16.93 -17.20 0.46
N HIS A 58 -16.24 -16.47 1.34
CA HIS A 58 -15.88 -16.95 2.68
C HIS A 58 -16.96 -16.67 3.73
N GLY A 59 -18.12 -16.13 3.33
CA GLY A 59 -19.24 -15.83 4.23
C GLY A 59 -18.94 -14.77 5.28
N LEU A 60 -17.92 -13.95 5.04
CA LEU A 60 -17.46 -12.92 5.98
C LEU A 60 -18.31 -11.66 5.80
N LYS A 61 -18.66 -11.00 6.90
CA LYS A 61 -19.56 -9.84 6.87
C LYS A 61 -18.80 -8.54 6.84
N THR A 62 -17.58 -8.53 7.39
CA THR A 62 -16.77 -7.32 7.52
C THR A 62 -15.40 -7.48 6.86
N ASP A 63 -14.82 -6.36 6.41
CA ASP A 63 -13.46 -6.36 5.87
C ASP A 63 -12.41 -6.67 6.95
N GLU A 64 -12.74 -6.43 8.23
CA GLU A 64 -11.89 -6.79 9.37
C GLU A 64 -11.81 -8.30 9.57
N GLU A 65 -12.94 -9.01 9.49
CA GLU A 65 -12.97 -10.47 9.53
C GLU A 65 -12.16 -11.07 8.38
N LEU A 66 -12.26 -10.48 7.19
CA LEU A 66 -11.46 -10.89 6.04
C LEU A 66 -9.96 -10.65 6.28
N ALA A 67 -9.58 -9.49 6.80
CA ALA A 67 -8.18 -9.20 7.12
C ALA A 67 -7.63 -10.20 8.15
N LYS A 68 -8.38 -10.49 9.22
CA LYS A 68 -8.00 -11.49 10.23
C LYS A 68 -7.87 -12.88 9.60
N TYR A 69 -8.86 -13.29 8.81
CA TYR A 69 -8.83 -14.57 8.11
C TYR A 69 -7.59 -14.74 7.22
N LEU A 70 -7.17 -13.69 6.50
CA LEU A 70 -5.97 -13.72 5.67
C LEU A 70 -4.69 -13.82 6.51
N LEU A 71 -4.64 -13.12 7.64
CA LEU A 71 -3.49 -13.17 8.55
C LEU A 71 -3.38 -14.53 9.25
N ASP A 72 -4.50 -15.07 9.74
CA ASP A 72 -4.54 -16.36 10.45
C ASP A 72 -4.22 -17.55 9.53
N ARG A 73 -4.44 -17.40 8.22
CA ARG A 73 -4.20 -18.46 7.22
C ARG A 73 -2.79 -18.44 6.64
N ASP A 74 -2.01 -17.37 6.86
CA ASP A 74 -0.62 -17.34 6.44
C ASP A 74 0.20 -18.22 7.40
N PRO A 75 0.76 -19.36 6.95
CA PRO A 75 1.59 -20.22 7.81
C PRO A 75 2.88 -19.52 8.28
N ASN A 76 3.16 -18.31 7.78
CA ASN A 76 4.24 -17.46 8.26
C ASN A 76 3.80 -16.42 9.30
N HIS A 77 2.52 -16.34 9.68
CA HIS A 77 2.10 -15.36 10.70
C HIS A 77 2.74 -15.65 12.07
N ASP A 78 3.03 -16.92 12.35
CA ASP A 78 3.82 -17.36 13.51
C ASP A 78 5.33 -17.16 13.34
N ARG A 79 5.82 -16.75 12.17
CA ARG A 79 7.17 -16.20 12.05
C ARG A 79 7.14 -14.80 12.63
N GLN A 80 7.13 -14.75 13.96
CA GLN A 80 7.61 -13.60 14.72
C GLN A 80 8.82 -13.07 13.96
N PRO A 81 8.80 -11.82 13.46
CA PRO A 81 10.03 -11.17 13.09
C PRO A 81 10.83 -11.22 14.37
N THR A 82 11.81 -12.11 14.44
CA THR A 82 12.70 -12.10 15.59
C THR A 82 13.35 -10.74 15.46
N PHE A 83 12.96 -9.78 16.29
CA PHE A 83 13.70 -8.54 16.40
C PHE A 83 14.93 -8.86 17.24
N ASP A 84 16.07 -8.26 16.92
CA ASP A 84 17.14 -8.26 17.90
C ASP A 84 16.71 -7.47 19.15
N LYS A 85 17.52 -7.51 20.22
CA LYS A 85 17.22 -6.76 21.45
C LYS A 85 17.16 -5.24 21.23
N GLN A 86 17.46 -4.76 20.01
CA GLN A 86 17.41 -3.37 19.59
C GLN A 86 16.18 -3.04 18.72
N GLY A 87 15.27 -3.99 18.47
CA GLY A 87 14.07 -3.75 17.68
C GLY A 87 14.29 -3.73 16.16
N LEU A 88 15.47 -4.12 15.68
CA LEU A 88 15.77 -4.24 14.25
C LEU A 88 15.35 -5.62 13.75
N PRO A 89 14.86 -5.74 12.50
CA PRO A 89 14.58 -7.04 11.90
C PRO A 89 15.85 -7.89 11.92
N ARG A 90 15.84 -9.00 12.67
CA ARG A 90 17.02 -9.87 12.78
C ARG A 90 17.34 -10.38 11.38
N ARG A 91 18.57 -10.10 10.95
CA ARG A 91 19.09 -10.54 9.65
C ARG A 91 18.93 -12.05 9.56
N TYR A 92 18.08 -12.50 8.63
CA TYR A 92 17.94 -13.92 8.32
C TYR A 92 19.31 -14.48 7.97
N LYS A 93 19.62 -15.69 8.48
CA LYS A 93 20.79 -16.45 8.03
C LYS A 93 20.60 -16.70 6.54
N LEU A 94 21.48 -16.15 5.69
CA LEU A 94 21.42 -16.35 4.25
C LEU A 94 21.45 -17.85 3.95
N ARG A 95 20.52 -18.30 3.09
CA ARG A 95 20.44 -19.70 2.67
C ARG A 95 21.77 -20.16 2.09
N PRO A 96 22.11 -21.45 2.17
CA PRO A 96 23.38 -21.93 1.65
C PRO A 96 23.66 -21.57 0.19
N GLU A 97 22.58 -21.54 -0.60
CA GLU A 97 22.61 -21.31 -2.04
C GLU A 97 22.34 -19.83 -2.41
N ASP A 98 22.26 -18.93 -1.42
CA ASP A 98 22.00 -17.50 -1.66
C ASP A 98 23.27 -16.84 -2.22
N PRO A 99 23.25 -16.26 -3.44
CA PRO A 99 24.41 -15.63 -4.05
C PRO A 99 25.00 -14.49 -3.20
N ARG A 100 24.22 -13.90 -2.30
CA ARG A 100 24.70 -12.87 -1.37
C ARG A 100 25.65 -13.41 -0.30
N ARG A 101 25.73 -14.73 -0.12
CA ARG A 101 26.71 -15.37 0.79
C ARG A 101 28.15 -15.20 0.33
N TYR A 102 28.38 -15.08 -0.97
CA TYR A 102 29.73 -14.96 -1.53
C TYR A 102 30.39 -13.60 -1.24
N GLY A 103 29.71 -12.71 -0.50
CA GLY A 103 30.26 -11.41 -0.12
C GLY A 103 30.60 -10.55 -1.34
N LEU A 104 31.49 -9.58 -1.15
CA LEU A 104 32.01 -8.75 -2.23
C LEU A 104 32.87 -9.63 -3.16
N LEU A 105 32.24 -10.22 -4.18
CA LEU A 105 32.83 -10.90 -5.36
C LEU A 105 34.19 -11.57 -5.05
N SER A 106 34.23 -12.58 -4.18
CA SER A 106 35.49 -13.26 -3.84
C SER A 106 36.01 -14.05 -5.04
N GLY A 107 36.88 -13.43 -5.84
CA GLY A 107 37.65 -14.08 -6.90
C GLY A 107 37.53 -13.46 -8.29
N VAL A 108 36.60 -12.53 -8.51
CA VAL A 108 36.53 -11.77 -9.76
C VAL A 108 37.18 -10.41 -9.51
N PRO A 109 38.35 -10.10 -10.09
CA PRO A 109 38.93 -8.78 -9.97
C PRO A 109 37.93 -7.75 -10.51
N ALA A 110 37.82 -6.61 -9.84
CA ALA A 110 37.01 -5.52 -10.36
C ALA A 110 37.50 -5.18 -11.78
N PRO A 111 36.60 -5.05 -12.78
CA PRO A 111 37.00 -4.72 -14.13
C PRO A 111 37.78 -3.42 -14.15
N SER A 112 38.78 -3.35 -15.02
CA SER A 112 39.58 -2.15 -15.23
C SER A 112 38.69 -0.98 -15.70
N THR A 113 39.05 0.23 -15.31
CA THR A 113 38.39 1.45 -15.81
C THR A 113 38.34 1.49 -17.35
N GLU A 114 39.36 0.97 -18.02
CA GLU A 114 39.41 0.90 -19.49
C GLU A 114 38.39 -0.09 -20.05
N GLU A 115 38.25 -1.27 -19.43
CA GLU A 115 37.26 -2.28 -19.80
C GLU A 115 35.84 -1.74 -19.62
N LEU A 116 35.61 -0.96 -18.55
CA LEU A 116 34.33 -0.29 -18.31
C LEU A 116 34.01 0.76 -19.37
N LEU A 117 35.00 1.58 -19.76
CA LEU A 117 34.84 2.58 -20.81
C LEU A 117 34.61 1.94 -22.18
N GLN A 118 35.30 0.84 -22.48
CA GLN A 118 35.08 0.07 -23.71
C GLN A 118 33.67 -0.52 -23.74
N HIS A 119 33.22 -1.10 -22.63
CA HIS A 119 31.87 -1.66 -22.51
C HIS A 119 30.77 -0.59 -22.61
N LEU A 120 31.01 0.63 -22.10
CA LEU A 120 30.08 1.75 -22.28
C LEU A 120 29.97 2.20 -23.74
N ARG A 121 31.08 2.20 -24.49
CA ARG A 121 31.08 2.50 -25.92
C ARG A 121 30.26 1.46 -26.70
N THR A 122 30.47 0.18 -26.42
CA THR A 122 29.76 -0.91 -27.14
C THR A 122 28.28 -1.03 -26.76
N ARG A 123 27.87 -0.60 -25.56
CA ARG A 123 26.45 -0.58 -25.15
C ARG A 123 25.58 0.36 -26.00
N CYS A 124 26.16 1.43 -26.54
CA CYS A 124 25.45 2.36 -27.42
C CYS A 124 25.32 1.84 -28.87
N ASP A 125 26.07 0.81 -29.25
CA ASP A 125 26.12 0.32 -30.64
C ASP A 125 25.10 -0.80 -30.95
N GLY A 126 24.25 -1.20 -30.00
CA GLY A 126 23.15 -2.14 -30.25
C GLY A 126 23.57 -3.54 -30.71
N LYS A 127 24.85 -3.92 -30.57
CA LYS A 127 25.33 -5.25 -30.95
C LYS A 127 25.21 -6.21 -29.76
N THR A 128 24.38 -7.23 -29.92
CA THR A 128 24.16 -8.32 -28.96
C THR A 128 25.47 -9.06 -28.67
N LEU A 129 25.74 -9.37 -27.40
CA LEU A 129 26.87 -10.21 -27.01
C LEU A 129 26.70 -11.63 -27.58
N PRO A 130 27.76 -12.30 -28.05
CA PRO A 130 27.69 -13.72 -28.37
C PRO A 130 27.43 -14.50 -27.08
N GLN A 131 26.39 -15.35 -27.11
CA GLN A 131 26.18 -16.34 -26.05
C GLN A 131 27.29 -17.39 -26.12
N THR A 132 27.98 -17.59 -25.01
CA THR A 132 28.77 -18.79 -24.72
C THR A 132 27.92 -19.79 -23.98
#